data_AF-A0A258BS30-F1
#
_entry.id   AF-A0A258BS30-F1
#
_cell.length_a   1.000
_cell.length_b   1.000
_cell.length_c   1.000
_cell.angle_alpha   90.00
_cell.angle_beta   90.00
_cell.angle_gamma   90.00
#
_symmetry.space_group_name_H-M   'P 1'
#
loop_
_entity.id
_entity.type
_entity.pdbx_description
1 polymer ?
#
loop_
_entity_poly.entity_id
_entity_poly.type
_entity_poly.pdbx_seq_one_letter_code
_entity_poly.pdbx_strand_id
1 'polypeptide(L)'
;GMIIDTPGVRELQLWGSVSDLDSSFPDIAEVTTQCRYRKCSHVSEDGCAIRAQLADKAIDARRYQTYLNFKRELETLQSRREFIEERRTQQTNESAKRRRRASMKSQPDDYLYDLDS
;
A
#
# COMPACT_ATOMS: atom_id res chain seq x y z
N GLY A 1 4.82 -3.52 45.83
CA GLY A 1 5.03 -2.36 44.94
C GLY A 1 4.74 -2.80 43.53
N MET A 2 3.90 -2.02 42.85
CA MET A 2 3.36 -2.20 41.51
C MET A 2 4.42 -1.88 40.43
N ILE A 3 4.47 -2.67 39.36
CA ILE A 3 4.90 -2.18 38.05
C ILE A 3 3.94 -2.78 37.02
N ILE A 4 3.06 -1.95 36.51
CA ILE A 4 2.41 -2.12 35.23
C ILE A 4 3.31 -1.35 34.26
N ASP A 5 3.88 -1.98 33.24
CA ASP A 5 4.46 -1.23 32.12
C ASP A 5 3.90 -1.78 30.80
N THR A 6 2.87 -1.08 30.35
CA THR A 6 2.02 -1.20 29.15
C THR A 6 2.44 -2.23 28.09
N PRO A 7 1.80 -3.42 28.01
CA PRO A 7 1.84 -4.24 26.79
C PRO A 7 0.90 -3.59 25.77
N GLY A 8 1.33 -2.49 25.13
CA GLY A 8 0.33 -1.65 24.43
C GLY A 8 0.80 -0.72 23.31
N VAL A 9 2.09 -0.69 22.92
CA VAL A 9 2.55 0.26 21.87
C VAL A 9 3.25 -0.37 20.68
N ARG A 10 3.48 -1.70 20.69
CA ARG A 10 3.93 -2.42 19.48
C ARG A 10 2.81 -2.65 18.46
N GLU A 11 1.57 -2.39 18.87
CA GLU A 11 0.35 -2.62 18.09
C GLU A 11 -0.35 -1.31 17.73
N LEU A 12 0.36 -0.17 17.75
CA LEU A 12 -0.05 1.01 16.98
C LEU A 12 0.24 0.74 15.51
N GLN A 13 -0.55 -0.18 14.94
CA GLN A 13 -1.28 0.07 13.71
C GLN A 13 -0.74 1.25 12.90
N LEU A 14 0.33 1.00 12.13
CA LEU A 14 0.69 1.79 10.95
C LEU A 14 -0.40 1.57 9.89
N TRP A 15 -1.58 2.13 10.19
CA TRP A 15 -2.67 2.36 9.24
C TRP A 15 -2.40 3.62 8.44
N GLY A 16 -1.21 4.20 8.65
CA GLY A 16 -0.70 5.31 7.90
C GLY A 16 -0.44 4.94 6.45
N SER A 17 -1.05 5.67 5.54
CA SER A 17 -0.56 5.87 4.20
C SER A 17 0.76 6.66 4.22
N VAL A 18 1.38 6.85 3.05
CA VAL A 18 2.54 7.75 2.93
C VAL A 18 2.19 9.17 3.41
N SER A 19 0.92 9.59 3.31
CA SER A 19 0.46 10.89 3.79
C SER A 19 0.50 11.02 5.33
N ASP A 20 0.36 9.91 6.05
CA ASP A 20 0.47 9.89 7.51
C ASP A 20 1.93 9.90 7.97
N LEU A 21 2.84 9.38 7.13
CA LEU A 21 4.28 9.53 7.32
C LEU A 21 4.69 11.00 7.21
N ASP A 22 4.22 11.70 6.18
CA ASP A 22 4.51 13.12 5.97
C ASP A 22 3.99 13.98 7.15
N SER A 23 2.83 13.62 7.70
CA SER A 23 2.26 14.30 8.88
C SER A 23 3.07 14.06 10.16
N SER A 24 3.74 12.91 10.28
CA SER A 24 4.57 12.56 11.43
C SER A 24 5.99 13.16 11.36
N PHE A 25 6.45 13.49 10.15
CA PHE A 25 7.75 14.09 9.88
C PHE A 25 7.61 15.34 9.00
N PRO A 26 6.90 16.39 9.47
CA PRO A 26 6.61 17.57 8.65
C PRO A 26 7.87 18.31 8.20
N ASP A 27 8.92 18.30 9.03
CA ASP A 27 10.24 18.85 8.74
C ASP A 27 10.91 18.15 7.54
N ILE A 28 10.78 16.82 7.48
CA ILE A 28 11.32 16.02 6.37
C ILE A 28 10.40 16.15 5.15
N ALA A 29 9.08 16.12 5.35
CA ALA A 29 8.07 16.21 4.30
C ALA A 29 8.17 17.53 3.52
N GLU A 30 8.43 18.66 4.20
CA GLU A 30 8.65 19.93 3.51
C GLU A 30 9.84 19.84 2.56
N VAL A 31 10.93 19.18 2.98
CA VAL A 31 12.14 19.03 2.17
C VAL A 31 11.94 18.01 1.05
N THR A 32 11.11 16.98 1.23
CA THR A 32 10.82 16.02 0.15
C THR A 32 10.15 16.70 -1.04
N THR A 33 9.35 17.75 -0.83
CA THR A 33 8.73 18.54 -1.92
C THR A 33 9.74 19.27 -2.80
N GLN A 34 10.95 19.53 -2.27
CA GLN A 34 12.03 20.21 -2.97
C GLN A 34 12.92 19.23 -3.76
N CYS A 35 12.65 17.93 -3.70
CA CYS A 35 13.39 16.95 -4.46
C CYS A 35 13.17 17.12 -5.96
N ARG A 36 14.24 16.93 -6.75
CA ARG A 36 14.18 16.98 -8.21
C ARG A 36 13.14 16.03 -8.82
N TYR A 37 12.94 14.87 -8.19
CA TYR A 37 12.05 13.82 -8.67
C TYR A 37 10.84 13.66 -7.73
N ARG A 38 9.65 13.50 -8.32
CA ARG A 38 8.40 13.24 -7.59
C ARG A 38 8.38 11.90 -6.86
N LYS A 39 9.12 10.90 -7.35
CA LYS A 39 9.23 9.56 -6.75
C LYS A 39 10.61 9.34 -6.15
N CYS A 40 11.11 10.32 -5.40
CA CYS A 40 12.43 10.23 -4.78
C CYS A 40 12.44 9.13 -3.69
N SER A 41 13.34 8.16 -3.82
CA SER A 41 13.68 7.19 -2.77
C SER A 41 14.32 7.86 -1.54
N HIS A 42 14.96 9.01 -1.75
CA HIS A 42 15.81 9.75 -0.81
C HIS A 42 17.11 9.04 -0.39
N VAL A 43 17.44 7.88 -0.97
CA VAL A 43 18.59 7.07 -0.56
C VAL A 43 19.87 7.50 -1.28
N SER A 44 19.86 7.48 -2.62
CA SER A 44 21.08 7.68 -3.42
C SER A 44 20.88 8.55 -4.66
N GLU A 45 19.68 9.12 -4.86
CA GLU A 45 19.40 9.91 -6.07
C GLU A 45 20.12 11.26 -6.06
N ASP A 46 20.48 11.70 -7.27
CA ASP A 46 21.03 13.03 -7.53
C ASP A 46 19.91 14.08 -7.49
N GLY A 47 20.13 15.19 -6.81
CA GLY A 47 19.11 16.22 -6.61
C GLY A 47 18.06 15.88 -5.55
N CYS A 48 18.36 14.93 -4.65
CA CYS A 48 17.59 14.72 -3.42
C CYS A 48 17.86 15.87 -2.43
N ALA A 49 16.84 16.67 -2.15
CA ALA A 49 16.94 17.81 -1.22
C ALA A 49 17.27 17.35 0.21
N ILE A 50 16.77 16.18 0.64
CA ILE A 50 17.12 15.58 1.94
C ILE A 50 18.63 15.36 2.06
N ARG A 51 19.27 14.83 1.01
CA ARG A 51 20.72 14.56 1.04
C ARG A 51 21.54 15.84 1.05
N ALA A 52 21.10 16.87 0.32
CA ALA A 52 21.74 18.19 0.38
C ALA A 52 21.67 18.77 1.80
N GLN A 53 20.48 18.76 2.40
CA GLN A 53 20.28 19.30 3.75
C GLN A 53 20.92 18.44 4.86
N LEU A 54 21.12 17.14 4.64
CA LEU A 54 21.94 16.30 5.52
C LEU A 54 23.42 16.70 5.50
N ALA A 55 23.95 17.07 4.34
CA ALA A 55 25.33 17.56 4.23
C ALA A 55 25.51 18.89 4.97
N ASP A 56 24.50 19.76 4.89
CA ASP A 56 24.46 21.05 5.57
C ASP A 56 24.06 20.95 7.06
N LYS A 57 23.81 19.74 7.58
CA LYS A 57 23.31 19.46 8.94
C LYS A 57 22.00 20.17 9.29
N ALA A 58 21.23 20.59 8.30
CA ALA A 58 19.89 21.14 8.47
C ALA A 58 18.87 20.04 8.87
N ILE A 59 19.13 18.79 8.49
CA ILE A 59 18.37 17.61 8.94
C ILE A 59 19.24 16.76 9.86
N ASP A 60 18.70 16.36 11.02
CA ASP A 60 19.36 15.41 11.91
C ASP A 60 19.40 14.01 11.26
N ALA A 61 20.61 13.43 11.18
CA ALA A 61 20.82 12.14 10.53
C ALA A 61 20.02 10.99 11.17
N ARG A 62 19.75 11.04 12.48
CA ARG A 62 18.92 10.03 13.15
C ARG A 62 17.46 10.20 12.75
N ARG A 63 16.95 11.43 12.69
CA ARG A 63 15.57 11.69 12.18
C ARG A 63 15.39 11.16 10.77
N TYR A 64 16.35 11.42 9.87
CA TYR A 64 16.35 10.88 8.52
C TYR A 64 16.35 9.34 8.50
N GLN A 65 17.18 8.69 9.32
CA GLN A 65 17.21 7.22 9.42
C GLN A 65 15.87 6.66 9.92
N THR A 66 15.26 7.29 10.93
CA THR A 66 13.93 6.91 11.40
C THR A 66 12.90 7.02 10.28
N TYR A 67 12.86 8.15 9.57
CA TYR A 67 11.97 8.34 8.44
C TYR A 67 12.13 7.26 7.36
N LEU A 68 13.36 6.92 6.97
CA LEU A 68 13.62 5.84 6.01
C LEU A 68 13.13 4.48 6.49
N ASN A 69 13.29 4.17 7.77
CA ASN A 69 12.82 2.90 8.33
C ASN A 69 11.30 2.80 8.27
N PHE A 70 10.59 3.86 8.69
CA PHE A 70 9.12 3.92 8.60
C PHE A 70 8.64 3.84 7.15
N LYS A 71 9.27 4.56 6.22
CA LYS A 71 8.93 4.51 4.80
C LYS A 71 9.00 3.08 4.24
N ARG A 72 10.09 2.35 4.51
CA ARG A 72 10.25 0.96 4.04
C ARG A 72 9.22 0.01 4.64
N GLU A 73 8.90 0.20 5.92
CA GLU A 73 7.88 -0.60 6.60
C GLU A 73 6.51 -0.37 5.96
N LEU A 74 6.15 0.88 5.70
CA LEU A 74 4.90 1.24 5.02
C LEU A 74 4.83 0.68 3.60
N GLU A 75 5.90 0.80 2.80
CA GLU A 75 5.96 0.23 1.45
C GLU A 75 5.75 -1.30 1.45
N THR A 76 6.33 -1.98 2.44
CA THR A 76 6.16 -3.43 2.64
C THR A 76 4.72 -3.79 2.99
N LEU A 77 4.11 -3.05 3.92
CA LEU A 77 2.72 -3.25 4.32
C LEU A 77 1.74 -2.98 3.17
N GLN A 78 1.97 -1.91 2.39
CA GLN A 78 1.17 -1.58 1.21
C GLN A 78 1.24 -2.69 0.17
N SER A 79 2.44 -3.11 -0.21
CA SER A 79 2.65 -4.20 -1.19
C SER A 79 1.95 -5.50 -0.75
N ARG A 80 2.00 -5.83 0.54
CA ARG A 80 1.32 -7.01 1.09
C ARG A 80 -0.21 -6.87 1.04
N ARG A 81 -0.75 -5.67 1.33
CA ARG A 81 -2.20 -5.41 1.27
C ARG A 81 -2.71 -5.51 -0.16
N GLU A 82 -2.01 -4.90 -1.11
CA GLU A 82 -2.33 -4.95 -2.54
C GLU A 82 -2.39 -6.41 -3.03
N PHE A 83 -1.40 -7.23 -2.67
CA PHE A 83 -1.40 -8.65 -3.03
C PHE A 83 -2.60 -9.43 -2.46
N ILE A 84 -2.98 -9.17 -1.20
CA ILE A 84 -4.13 -9.82 -0.55
C ILE A 84 -5.43 -9.38 -1.23
N GLU A 85 -5.57 -8.09 -1.52
CA GLU A 85 -6.74 -7.53 -2.18
C GLU A 85 -6.88 -8.07 -3.61
N GLU A 86 -5.79 -8.08 -4.38
CA GLU A 86 -5.78 -8.64 -5.72
C GLU A 86 -6.22 -10.09 -5.72
N ARG A 87 -5.72 -10.91 -4.79
CA ARG A 87 -6.18 -12.30 -4.65
C ARG A 87 -7.67 -12.42 -4.33
N ARG A 88 -8.21 -11.55 -3.47
CA ARG A 88 -9.64 -11.53 -3.15
C ARG A 88 -10.49 -11.15 -4.37
N THR A 89 -10.07 -10.14 -5.12
CA THR A 89 -10.77 -9.72 -6.35
C THR A 89 -10.71 -10.80 -7.42
N GLN A 90 -9.57 -11.49 -7.59
CA GLN A 90 -9.45 -12.63 -8.51
C GLN A 90 -10.41 -13.77 -8.11
N GLN A 91 -10.47 -14.16 -6.84
CA GLN A 91 -11.36 -15.22 -6.36
C GLN A 91 -12.84 -14.90 -6.56
N THR A 92 -13.25 -13.65 -6.29
CA THR A 92 -14.63 -13.19 -6.50
C THR A 92 -15.00 -13.17 -7.98
N ASN A 93 -14.10 -12.66 -8.83
CA ASN A 93 -14.28 -12.64 -10.29
C ASN A 93 -14.38 -14.06 -10.87
N GLU A 94 -13.52 -14.99 -10.46
CA GLU A 94 -13.58 -16.39 -10.90
C GLU A 94 -14.89 -17.07 -10.47
N SER A 95 -15.34 -16.81 -9.24
CA SER A 95 -16.64 -17.32 -8.75
C SER A 95 -17.81 -16.75 -9.55
N ALA A 96 -17.79 -15.45 -9.87
CA ALA A 96 -18.81 -14.80 -10.69
C ALA A 96 -18.82 -15.33 -12.14
N LYS A 97 -17.64 -15.54 -12.75
CA LYS A 97 -17.51 -16.16 -14.07
C LYS A 97 -18.05 -17.59 -14.10
N ARG A 98 -17.74 -18.41 -13.09
CA ARG A 98 -18.27 -19.78 -12.96
C ARG A 98 -19.80 -19.79 -12.88
N ARG A 99 -20.39 -18.91 -12.07
CA ARG A 99 -21.86 -18.76 -11.97
C ARG A 99 -22.48 -18.35 -13.31
N ARG A 100 -21.90 -17.37 -14.01
CA ARG A 100 -22.37 -16.95 -15.34
C ARG A 100 -22.31 -18.09 -16.36
N ARG A 101 -21.21 -18.85 -16.41
CA ARG A 101 -21.07 -20.01 -17.31
C ARG A 101 -22.09 -21.12 -17.00
N ALA A 102 -22.34 -21.41 -15.73
CA ALA A 102 -23.35 -22.39 -15.33
C ALA A 102 -24.76 -21.95 -15.77
N SER A 103 -25.09 -20.65 -15.61
CA SER A 103 -26.38 -20.08 -16.02
C SER A 103 -26.59 -20.05 -17.54
N MET A 104 -25.53 -19.86 -18.34
CA MET A 104 -25.62 -19.94 -19.81
C MET A 104 -25.77 -21.38 -20.32
N LYS A 105 -25.23 -22.37 -19.60
CA LYS A 105 -25.35 -23.79 -19.96
C LYS A 105 -26.71 -24.40 -19.59
N SER A 106 -27.50 -23.71 -18.76
CA SER A 106 -28.82 -24.16 -18.30
C SER A 106 -30.01 -23.62 -19.11
N GLN A 107 -29.79 -22.91 -20.21
CA GLN A 107 -30.87 -22.58 -21.13
C GLN A 107 -31.12 -23.79 -22.05
N PRO A 108 -32.34 -24.36 -22.08
CA PRO A 108 -32.67 -25.45 -22.99
C PRO A 108 -32.70 -24.93 -24.44
N ASP A 109 -32.18 -25.72 -25.37
CA ASP A 109 -32.39 -25.52 -26.82
C ASP A 109 -33.88 -25.75 -27.12
N ASP A 110 -34.65 -24.66 -27.05
CA ASP A 110 -36.05 -24.62 -27.44
C ASP A 110 -36.12 -24.49 -28.98
N TYR A 111 -35.90 -25.60 -29.67
CA TYR A 111 -36.29 -25.76 -31.07
C TYR A 111 -37.40 -26.80 -31.15
N LEU A 112 -38.58 -26.38 -30.74
CA LEU A 112 -39.85 -26.96 -31.16
C LEU A 112 -40.07 -26.62 -32.64
N TYR A 113 -40.19 -27.63 -33.51
CA TYR A 113 -41.17 -27.58 -34.60
C TYR A 113 -41.63 -28.99 -34.96
N ASP A 114 -42.92 -29.19 -34.75
CA ASP A 114 -43.72 -30.36 -35.09
C ASP A 114 -43.69 -30.67 -36.59
N LEU A 115 -43.33 -31.92 -36.95
CA LEU A 115 -43.58 -32.58 -38.24
C LEU A 115 -43.48 -34.09 -37.95
N ASP A 116 -44.44 -34.99 -38.17
CA ASP A 116 -45.69 -34.97 -38.91
C ASP A 116 -46.59 -36.07 -38.33
N SER A 117 -47.90 -35.89 -38.56
CA SER A 117 -48.99 -36.87 -38.34
C SER A 117 -48.90 -38.10 -39.23
#